data_AF-A8PTJ6-F1
#
_entry.id   AF-A8PTJ6-F1
#
_cell.length_a   1.000
_cell.length_b   1.000
_cell.length_c   1.000
_cell.angle_alpha   90.00
_cell.angle_beta   90.00
_cell.angle_gamma   90.00
#
_symmetry.space_group_name_H-M   'P 1'
#
loop_
_entity.id
_entity.type
_entity.pdbx_description
1 polymer ?
#
loop_
_entity_poly.entity_id
_entity_poly.type
_entity_poly.pdbx_seq_one_letter_code
_entity_poly.pdbx_strand_id
1 'polypeptide(L)'
;MPPTRRRVCTVCGSRRFRLIASQLVCYGGHIQRDFRVEAAQDDDGFDSQITTRSRTYYSQSQRDTRRAEKQQRAREKRRKVHGRSNQVFPGSTEHASLPDPEAALLQGPRAMFAMLECYQLVLRKQVESFRKYFHGVCPDAFEVC
;
A
#
# COMPACT_ATOMS: atom_id res chain seq x y z
N MET A 1 -4.38 42.99 -15.34
CA MET A 1 -3.24 42.54 -14.51
C MET A 1 -1.98 42.59 -15.36
N PRO A 2 -0.90 43.29 -14.96
CA PRO A 2 0.32 43.29 -15.74
C PRO A 2 0.90 41.87 -15.79
N PRO A 3 1.48 41.43 -16.92
CA PRO A 3 2.06 40.09 -17.04
C PRO A 3 3.18 39.94 -16.02
N THR A 4 3.13 38.86 -15.23
CA THR A 4 4.19 38.48 -14.30
C THR A 4 5.45 38.14 -15.10
N ARG A 5 6.28 39.16 -15.36
CA ARG A 5 7.55 39.01 -16.06
C ARG A 5 8.40 38.01 -15.28
N ARG A 6 8.79 36.90 -15.94
CA ARG A 6 9.72 35.92 -15.37
C ARG A 6 10.99 36.66 -14.95
N ARG A 7 11.37 36.55 -13.67
CA ARG A 7 12.55 37.25 -13.12
C ARG A 7 13.81 36.76 -13.85
N VAL A 8 14.64 37.68 -14.29
CA VAL A 8 15.97 37.45 -14.87
C VAL A 8 17.03 37.84 -13.85
N CYS A 9 18.22 37.22 -13.94
CA CYS A 9 19.34 37.64 -13.13
C CYS A 9 19.72 39.08 -13.52
N THR A 10 19.84 39.98 -12.54
CA THR A 10 20.20 41.39 -12.77
C THR A 10 21.64 41.57 -13.22
N VAL A 11 22.50 40.58 -12.95
CA VAL A 11 23.93 40.63 -13.27
C VAL A 11 24.22 40.02 -14.64
N CYS A 12 23.70 38.82 -14.93
CA CYS A 12 24.02 38.07 -16.17
C CYS A 12 22.83 37.80 -17.09
N GLY A 13 21.63 38.27 -16.76
CA GLY A 13 20.42 38.05 -17.57
C GLY A 13 19.89 36.61 -17.59
N SER A 14 20.54 35.66 -16.90
CA SER A 14 20.10 34.26 -16.85
C SER A 14 18.68 34.11 -16.30
N ARG A 15 17.89 33.25 -16.96
CA ARG A 15 16.54 32.86 -16.54
C ARG A 15 16.53 31.57 -15.73
N ARG A 16 17.67 30.89 -15.61
CA ARG A 16 17.81 29.61 -14.92
C ARG A 16 18.43 29.85 -13.55
N PHE A 17 17.70 29.46 -12.52
CA PHE A 17 18.11 29.58 -11.13
C PHE A 17 18.03 28.22 -10.44
N ARG A 18 18.86 28.04 -9.41
CA ARG A 18 18.90 26.88 -8.54
C ARG A 18 18.92 27.35 -7.09
N LEU A 19 18.28 26.59 -6.22
CA LEU A 19 18.36 26.78 -4.77
C LEU A 19 19.55 25.99 -4.24
N ILE A 20 20.49 26.68 -3.59
CA ILE A 20 21.64 26.08 -2.92
C ILE A 20 21.70 26.71 -1.53
N ALA A 21 21.60 25.88 -0.48
CA ALA A 21 21.67 26.33 0.92
C ALA A 21 20.77 27.56 1.20
N SER A 22 19.48 27.45 0.90
CA SER A 22 18.45 28.50 1.02
C SER A 22 18.68 29.81 0.23
N GLN A 23 19.73 29.87 -0.60
CA GLN A 23 20.02 31.00 -1.48
C GLN A 23 19.64 30.67 -2.92
N LEU A 24 19.10 31.67 -3.64
CA LEU A 24 18.80 31.53 -5.06
C LEU A 24 19.99 31.97 -5.91
N VAL A 25 20.59 31.01 -6.60
CA VAL A 25 21.79 31.21 -7.41
C VAL A 25 21.45 31.03 -8.88
N CYS A 26 21.82 31.99 -9.73
CA CYS A 26 21.64 31.84 -11.18
C CYS A 26 22.64 30.81 -11.76
N TYR A 27 22.41 30.34 -12.98
CA TYR A 27 23.33 29.41 -13.64
C TYR A 27 24.77 29.95 -13.80
N GLY A 28 24.94 31.28 -13.84
CA GLY A 28 26.25 31.95 -13.85
C GLY A 28 26.88 32.14 -12.46
N GLY A 29 26.27 31.64 -11.39
CA GLY A 29 26.83 31.70 -10.04
C GLY A 29 26.51 32.96 -9.22
N HIS A 30 25.66 33.87 -9.71
CA HIS A 30 25.27 35.06 -8.96
C HIS A 30 24.12 34.80 -7.99
N ILE A 31 24.29 35.25 -6.74
CA ILE A 31 23.32 35.12 -5.65
C ILE A 31 22.34 36.30 -5.70
N GLN A 32 21.02 36.02 -5.68
CA GLN A 32 20.00 37.06 -5.47
C GLN A 32 19.76 37.30 -3.98
N ARG A 33 19.95 38.55 -3.55
CA ARG A 33 19.89 38.95 -2.13
C ARG A 33 18.47 39.10 -1.58
N ASP A 34 17.49 39.40 -2.43
CA ASP A 34 16.09 39.61 -2.02
C ASP A 34 15.21 38.38 -2.23
N PHE A 35 15.82 37.19 -2.27
CA PHE A 35 15.10 35.93 -2.38
C PHE A 35 14.73 35.42 -0.99
N ARG A 36 13.44 35.37 -0.70
CA ARG A 36 12.88 34.77 0.51
C ARG A 36 12.25 33.43 0.16
N VAL A 37 12.73 32.35 0.77
CA VAL A 37 12.02 31.07 0.78
C VAL A 37 10.94 31.18 1.82
N GLU A 38 9.70 31.38 1.40
CA GLU A 38 8.55 31.09 2.27
C GLU A 38 8.48 29.57 2.35
N ALA A 39 9.10 29.00 3.39
CA ALA A 39 8.92 27.60 3.71
C ALA A 39 7.44 27.42 4.05
N ALA A 40 6.71 26.67 3.22
CA ALA A 40 5.45 26.11 3.67
C ALA A 40 5.80 25.18 4.81
N GLN A 41 5.46 25.59 6.03
CA GLN A 41 5.59 24.77 7.21
C GLN A 41 4.53 23.68 7.05
N ASP A 42 4.96 22.49 6.63
CA ASP A 42 4.11 21.31 6.53
C ASP A 42 3.82 20.81 7.95
N ASP A 43 2.95 21.48 8.70
CA ASP A 43 2.31 20.89 9.88
C ASP A 43 0.99 21.60 10.23
N ASP A 44 -0.06 20.79 10.22
CA ASP A 44 -1.30 20.87 10.98
C ASP A 44 -2.11 22.18 11.02
N GLY A 45 -3.27 22.15 10.36
CA GLY A 45 -4.37 23.03 10.75
C GLY A 45 -5.26 23.43 9.59
N PHE A 46 -6.33 22.67 9.40
CA PHE A 46 -7.46 23.00 8.54
C PHE A 46 -8.29 24.14 9.16
N ASP A 47 -7.68 25.28 9.52
CA ASP A 47 -8.44 26.46 9.97
C ASP A 47 -7.58 27.75 9.93
N SER A 48 -7.38 28.33 8.74
CA SER A 48 -7.35 29.80 8.57
C SER A 48 -7.05 30.19 7.11
N GLN A 49 -8.01 30.92 6.55
CA GLN A 49 -7.86 31.96 5.52
C GLN A 49 -7.20 31.58 4.17
N ILE A 50 -8.10 31.28 3.23
CA ILE A 50 -8.08 31.56 1.77
C ILE A 50 -6.72 32.03 1.20
N THR A 51 -5.97 31.10 0.61
CA THR A 51 -4.96 31.40 -0.42
C THR A 51 -5.51 31.02 -1.80
N THR A 52 -5.42 31.94 -2.77
CA THR A 52 -6.07 31.89 -4.09
C THR A 52 -5.42 30.94 -5.11
N ARG A 53 -4.79 29.84 -4.65
CA ARG A 53 -4.16 28.80 -5.50
C ARG A 53 -4.83 27.42 -5.43
N SER A 54 -6.11 27.39 -5.11
CA SER A 54 -6.90 26.17 -4.88
C SER A 54 -7.38 25.43 -6.16
N ARG A 55 -7.29 26.01 -7.36
CA ARG A 55 -7.90 25.38 -8.56
C ARG A 55 -7.07 24.28 -9.23
N THR A 56 -5.73 24.37 -9.24
CA THR A 56 -4.89 23.39 -9.96
C THR A 56 -4.55 22.16 -9.12
N TYR A 57 -4.39 22.31 -7.81
CA TYR A 57 -4.12 21.19 -6.90
C TYR A 57 -5.32 20.23 -6.79
N TYR A 58 -6.55 20.76 -6.78
CA TYR A 58 -7.75 19.93 -6.78
C TYR A 58 -7.89 19.11 -8.07
N SER A 59 -7.53 19.68 -9.23
CA SER A 59 -7.56 18.94 -10.50
C SER A 59 -6.49 17.84 -10.56
N GLN A 60 -5.31 18.07 -10.00
CA GLN A 60 -4.23 17.08 -10.00
C GLN A 60 -4.51 15.95 -8.99
N SER A 61 -4.93 16.28 -7.77
CA SER A 61 -5.42 15.32 -6.78
C SER A 61 -6.58 14.48 -7.34
N GLN A 62 -7.57 15.09 -8.01
CA GLN A 62 -8.65 14.35 -8.67
C GLN A 62 -8.18 13.43 -9.81
N ARG A 63 -7.11 13.79 -10.53
CA ARG A 63 -6.53 12.90 -11.55
C ARG A 63 -5.81 11.73 -10.92
N ASP A 64 -5.11 11.95 -9.81
CA ASP A 64 -4.39 10.91 -9.10
C ASP A 64 -5.35 9.95 -8.40
N THR A 65 -6.45 10.44 -7.81
CA THR A 65 -7.53 9.58 -7.29
C THR A 65 -8.15 8.74 -8.40
N ARG A 66 -8.50 9.34 -9.56
CA ARG A 66 -9.02 8.59 -10.72
C ARG A 66 -8.03 7.53 -11.25
N ARG A 67 -6.73 7.81 -11.21
CA ARG A 67 -5.69 6.83 -11.59
C ARG A 67 -5.62 5.69 -10.59
N ALA A 68 -5.66 5.98 -9.29
CA ALA A 68 -5.70 4.98 -8.23
C ALA A 68 -6.95 4.09 -8.34
N GLU A 69 -8.13 4.68 -8.55
CA GLU A 69 -9.38 3.93 -8.78
C GLU A 69 -9.30 3.03 -10.02
N LYS A 70 -8.74 3.53 -11.13
CA LYS A 70 -8.56 2.72 -12.34
C LYS A 70 -7.62 1.53 -12.10
N GLN A 71 -6.54 1.73 -11.34
CA GLN A 71 -5.62 0.66 -10.96
C GLN A 71 -6.29 -0.37 -10.04
N GLN A 72 -7.07 0.07 -9.05
CA GLN A 72 -7.84 -0.82 -8.17
C GLN A 72 -8.83 -1.67 -8.97
N ARG A 73 -9.63 -1.07 -9.85
CA ARG A 73 -10.57 -1.81 -10.73
C ARG A 73 -9.85 -2.80 -11.64
N ALA A 74 -8.68 -2.46 -12.17
CA ALA A 74 -7.88 -3.36 -12.99
C ALA A 74 -7.37 -4.56 -12.17
N ARG A 75 -6.91 -4.32 -10.94
CA ARG A 75 -6.49 -5.37 -10.01
C ARG A 75 -7.64 -6.29 -9.65
N GLU A 76 -8.82 -5.74 -9.37
CA GLU A 76 -10.03 -6.50 -9.06
C GLU A 76 -10.49 -7.36 -10.25
N LYS A 77 -10.48 -6.81 -11.47
CA LYS A 77 -10.76 -7.59 -12.70
C LYS A 77 -9.79 -8.75 -12.86
N ARG A 78 -8.49 -8.54 -12.64
CA ARG A 78 -7.49 -9.62 -12.67
C ARG A 78 -7.76 -10.67 -11.61
N ARG A 79 -8.15 -10.27 -10.39
CA ARG A 79 -8.56 -11.22 -9.33
C ARG A 79 -9.77 -12.07 -9.77
N LYS A 80 -10.79 -11.46 -10.38
CA LYS A 80 -11.98 -12.16 -10.91
C LYS A 80 -11.63 -13.15 -12.02
N VAL A 81 -10.81 -12.73 -13.00
CA VAL A 81 -10.37 -13.60 -14.12
C VAL A 81 -9.61 -14.82 -13.64
N HIS A 82 -8.78 -14.68 -12.61
CA HIS A 82 -8.04 -15.79 -12.03
C HIS A 82 -8.83 -16.60 -10.98
N GLY A 83 -10.13 -16.37 -10.82
CA GLY A 83 -10.95 -17.08 -9.84
C GLY A 83 -10.56 -16.83 -8.38
N ARG A 84 -9.80 -15.77 -8.11
CA ARG A 84 -9.34 -15.37 -6.76
C ARG A 84 -10.28 -14.36 -6.10
N SER A 85 -11.54 -14.29 -6.54
CA SER A 85 -12.54 -13.38 -5.97
C SER A 85 -12.81 -13.66 -4.48
N ASN A 86 -12.70 -14.94 -4.09
CA ASN A 86 -12.99 -15.39 -2.72
C ASN A 86 -11.70 -15.60 -1.90
N GLN A 87 -10.52 -15.39 -2.49
CA GLN A 87 -9.27 -15.37 -1.75
C GLN A 87 -9.13 -14.02 -1.03
N VAL A 88 -9.73 -13.95 0.14
CA VAL A 88 -9.61 -12.81 1.03
C VAL A 88 -8.66 -13.19 2.16
N PHE A 89 -7.73 -12.29 2.51
CA PHE A 89 -6.81 -12.57 3.61
C PHE A 89 -7.59 -12.57 4.93
N PRO A 90 -7.49 -13.63 5.75
CA PRO A 90 -8.12 -13.68 7.07
C PRO A 90 -7.68 -12.48 7.91
N GLY A 91 -8.63 -11.79 8.54
CA GLY A 91 -8.36 -10.59 9.35
C GLY A 91 -8.24 -9.28 8.56
N SER A 92 -8.38 -9.30 7.23
CA SER A 92 -8.50 -8.05 6.46
C SER A 92 -9.89 -7.43 6.58
N THR A 93 -10.01 -6.13 6.33
CA THR A 93 -11.31 -5.43 6.30
C THR A 93 -12.25 -6.03 5.24
N GLU A 94 -11.69 -6.47 4.11
CA GLU A 94 -12.41 -7.22 3.06
C GLU A 94 -13.00 -8.53 3.62
N HIS A 95 -12.30 -9.24 4.51
CA HIS A 95 -12.76 -10.49 5.12
C HIS A 95 -13.93 -10.28 6.08
N ALA A 96 -13.87 -9.20 6.88
CA ALA A 96 -14.93 -8.84 7.82
C ALA A 96 -16.22 -8.36 7.12
N SER A 97 -16.12 -7.89 5.87
CA SER A 97 -17.25 -7.41 5.08
C SER A 97 -18.00 -8.52 4.32
N LEU A 98 -17.53 -9.77 4.37
CA LEU A 98 -18.19 -10.89 3.70
C LEU A 98 -19.46 -11.32 4.47
N PRO A 99 -20.51 -11.76 3.75
CA PRO A 99 -21.75 -12.24 4.38
C PRO A 99 -21.52 -13.53 5.18
N ASP A 100 -20.54 -14.34 4.79
CA ASP A 100 -20.04 -15.48 5.55
C ASP A 100 -18.50 -15.48 5.49
N PRO A 101 -17.81 -14.98 6.54
CA PRO A 101 -16.36 -14.94 6.58
C PRO A 101 -15.73 -16.32 6.74
N GLU A 102 -16.44 -17.29 7.33
CA GLU A 102 -15.90 -18.64 7.54
C GLU A 102 -15.88 -19.44 6.23
N ALA A 103 -16.87 -19.25 5.36
CA ALA A 103 -16.89 -19.86 4.03
C ALA A 103 -15.67 -19.47 3.16
N ALA A 104 -15.10 -18.29 3.36
CA ALA A 104 -13.90 -17.84 2.66
C ALA A 104 -12.62 -18.56 3.12
N LEU A 105 -12.59 -19.03 4.39
CA LEU A 105 -11.49 -19.83 4.93
C LEU A 105 -11.44 -21.24 4.34
N LEU A 106 -12.59 -21.73 3.86
CA LEU A 106 -12.77 -23.08 3.31
C LEU A 106 -12.48 -23.18 1.79
N GLN A 107 -11.93 -22.14 1.16
CA GLN A 107 -11.67 -22.14 -0.28
C GLN A 107 -10.18 -22.07 -0.66
N GLY A 108 -9.82 -22.87 -1.67
CA GLY A 108 -8.52 -22.83 -2.33
C GLY A 108 -7.39 -23.61 -1.63
N PRO A 109 -6.11 -23.35 -2.01
CA PRO A 109 -4.97 -24.12 -1.51
C PRO A 109 -4.79 -24.07 0.02
N ARG A 110 -5.22 -22.98 0.64
CA ARG A 110 -5.13 -22.78 2.10
C ARG A 110 -6.12 -23.67 2.87
N ALA A 111 -7.32 -23.86 2.33
CA ALA A 111 -8.29 -24.80 2.89
C ALA A 111 -7.82 -26.25 2.72
N MET A 112 -7.22 -26.57 1.57
CA MET A 112 -6.58 -27.87 1.35
C MET A 112 -5.48 -28.16 2.37
N PHE A 113 -4.63 -27.17 2.64
CA PHE A 113 -3.59 -27.28 3.65
C PHE A 113 -4.16 -27.48 5.06
N ALA A 114 -5.16 -26.68 5.45
CA ALA A 114 -5.84 -26.84 6.74
C ALA A 114 -6.53 -28.21 6.90
N MET A 115 -7.14 -28.74 5.83
CA MET A 115 -7.71 -30.08 5.82
C MET A 115 -6.62 -31.15 6.05
N LEU A 116 -5.45 -31.01 5.42
CA LEU A 116 -4.33 -31.93 5.62
C LEU A 116 -3.78 -31.86 7.06
N GLU A 117 -3.68 -30.67 7.64
CA GLU A 117 -3.26 -30.51 9.05
C GLU A 117 -4.24 -31.19 10.01
N CYS A 118 -5.55 -31.01 9.80
CA CYS A 118 -6.58 -31.70 10.57
C CYS A 118 -6.47 -33.22 10.42
N TYR A 119 -6.23 -33.71 9.20
CA TYR A 119 -6.07 -35.14 8.93
C TYR A 119 -4.83 -35.71 9.64
N GLN A 120 -3.71 -34.99 9.60
CA GLN A 120 -2.49 -35.37 10.34
C GLN A 120 -2.73 -35.44 11.85
N LEU A 121 -3.49 -34.50 12.40
CA LEU A 121 -3.82 -34.49 13.83
C LEU A 121 -4.70 -35.68 14.23
N VAL A 122 -5.71 -36.01 13.42
CA VAL A 122 -6.56 -37.18 13.64
C VAL A 122 -5.73 -38.46 13.59
N LEU A 123 -4.87 -38.62 12.58
CA LEU A 123 -3.99 -39.79 12.46
C LEU A 123 -3.07 -39.93 13.66
N ARG A 124 -2.46 -38.83 14.14
CA ARG A 124 -1.63 -38.85 15.35
C ARG A 124 -2.42 -39.31 16.58
N LYS A 125 -3.67 -38.87 16.74
CA LYS A 125 -4.53 -39.29 17.85
C LYS A 125 -4.97 -40.75 17.73
N GLN A 126 -5.18 -41.23 16.52
CA GLN A 126 -5.45 -42.65 16.28
C GLN A 126 -4.24 -43.50 16.64
N VAL A 127 -3.04 -43.15 16.19
CA VAL A 127 -1.78 -43.85 16.54
C VAL A 127 -1.55 -43.85 18.06
N GLU A 128 -1.75 -42.70 18.71
CA GLU A 128 -1.66 -42.58 20.17
C GLU A 128 -2.65 -43.53 20.87
N SER A 129 -3.88 -43.62 20.37
CA SER A 129 -4.92 -44.50 20.93
C SER A 129 -4.57 -45.97 20.68
N PHE A 130 -4.12 -46.33 19.48
CA PHE A 130 -3.66 -47.68 19.16
C PHE A 130 -2.53 -48.13 20.09
N ARG A 131 -1.56 -47.25 20.40
CA ARG A 131 -0.49 -47.55 21.37
C ARG A 131 -1.02 -47.80 22.78
N LYS A 132 -2.03 -47.05 23.22
CA LYS A 132 -2.66 -47.24 24.54
C LYS A 132 -3.39 -48.58 24.63
N TYR A 133 -4.01 -49.07 23.56
CA TYR A 133 -4.78 -50.31 23.60
C TYR A 133 -3.96 -51.57 23.26
N PHE A 134 -2.92 -51.45 22.44
CA PHE A 134 -2.15 -52.59 21.91
C PHE A 134 -0.72 -52.69 22.48
N HIS A 135 -0.53 -52.25 23.74
CA HIS A 135 0.73 -52.27 24.51
C HIS A 135 1.76 -53.32 24.02
N GLY A 136 2.72 -52.88 23.19
CA GLY A 136 3.90 -53.67 22.80
C GLY A 136 3.83 -54.51 21.52
N VAL A 137 2.70 -54.57 20.80
CA VAL A 137 2.62 -55.31 19.51
C VAL A 137 2.69 -54.38 18.29
N CYS A 138 2.57 -53.08 18.51
CA CYS A 138 2.61 -52.10 17.43
C CYS A 138 4.08 -51.83 17.03
N PRO A 139 4.50 -52.13 15.79
CA PRO A 139 5.87 -51.86 15.36
C PRO A 139 6.14 -50.35 15.42
N ASP A 140 7.33 -49.96 15.88
CA ASP A 140 7.84 -48.57 15.86
C ASP A 140 7.89 -47.95 14.44
N ALA A 141 7.55 -48.74 13.41
CA ALA A 141 7.46 -48.33 12.01
C ALA A 141 6.40 -47.26 11.72
N PHE A 142 5.46 -46.98 12.62
CA PHE A 142 4.40 -45.99 12.39
C PHE A 142 4.81 -44.52 12.61
N GLU A 143 6.02 -44.25 13.12
CA GLU A 143 6.52 -42.87 13.37
C GLU A 143 7.54 -42.36 12.35
N VAL A 144 7.98 -43.19 11.40
CA VAL A 144 8.96 -42.79 10.38
C VAL A 144 8.23 -42.36 9.12
N CYS A 145 7.83 -41.08 9.06
CA CYS A 145 7.71 -40.25 7.85
C CYS A 145 7.51 -38.78 8.25
#